data_AF-A0A8J7CGI4-F1
#
_entry.id   AF-A0A8J7CGI4-F1
#
_cell.length_a   1.000
_cell.length_b   1.000
_cell.length_c   1.000
_cell.angle_alpha   90.00
_cell.angle_beta   90.00
_cell.angle_gamma   90.00
#
_symmetry.space_group_name_H-M   'P 1'
#
loop_
_entity.id
_entity.type
_entity.pdbx_description
1 polymer ?
#
loop_
_entity_poly.entity_id
_entity_poly.type
_entity_poly.pdbx_seq_one_letter_code
_entity_poly.pdbx_strand_id
1 'polypeptide(L)'
;MSNNAHDLTALLGSRICHDLISPLGAIGNGLELLSMTGSGGAEMALIAESVANANARVRFYRVAYGAAAGDHSMGRSEIASILEDVTRGSRTRIAWNSPEPALRAEVKLAFLLIQCLETAMPYGGEIVVTRDGPAWSIHGRAEKLKILPQLWQGLQEEAAAAPGLPEITPAQVQFALAPQTMRALGRTPRLQIRETDILLGY
;
A
#
# COMPACT_ATOMS: atom_id res chain seq x y z
N MET A 1 -19.33 -21.59 -3.00
CA MET A 1 -18.34 -22.36 -2.21
C MET A 1 -17.44 -21.37 -1.49
N SER A 2 -17.46 -21.38 -0.16
CA SER A 2 -16.82 -20.41 0.73
C SER A 2 -15.35 -20.76 0.97
N ASN A 3 -14.45 -20.34 0.09
CA ASN A 3 -13.00 -20.55 0.25
C ASN A 3 -12.17 -19.25 0.15
N ASN A 4 -12.75 -18.11 0.53
CA ASN A 4 -12.12 -16.78 0.35
C ASN A 4 -10.90 -16.50 1.24
N ALA A 5 -10.82 -17.07 2.44
CA ALA A 5 -9.75 -16.75 3.39
C ALA A 5 -8.41 -17.45 3.07
N HIS A 6 -8.48 -18.70 2.60
CA HIS A 6 -7.29 -19.44 2.20
C HIS A 6 -6.67 -18.87 0.92
N ASP A 7 -7.51 -18.45 -0.03
CA ASP A 7 -7.05 -17.81 -1.26
C ASP A 7 -6.42 -16.43 -0.96
N LEU A 8 -7.05 -15.61 -0.11
CA LEU A 8 -6.50 -14.30 0.25
C LEU A 8 -5.13 -14.38 0.94
N THR A 9 -4.92 -15.40 1.77
CA THR A 9 -3.62 -15.64 2.42
C THR A 9 -2.55 -16.02 1.38
N ALA A 10 -2.90 -16.84 0.39
CA ALA A 10 -2.00 -17.19 -0.70
C ALA A 10 -1.67 -15.97 -1.58
N LEU A 11 -2.68 -15.19 -1.97
CA LEU A 11 -2.51 -13.95 -2.74
C LEU A 11 -1.60 -12.95 -2.01
N LEU A 12 -1.78 -12.81 -0.70
CA LEU A 12 -0.93 -11.96 0.14
C LEU A 12 0.52 -12.46 0.17
N GLY A 13 0.72 -13.77 0.38
CA GLY A 13 2.04 -14.40 0.34
C GLY A 13 2.73 -14.16 -1.01
N SER A 14 2.03 -14.39 -2.11
CA SER A 14 2.53 -14.12 -3.47
C SER A 14 2.90 -12.66 -3.66
N ARG A 15 2.08 -11.71 -3.18
CA ARG A 15 2.37 -10.27 -3.29
C ARG A 15 3.63 -9.87 -2.54
N ILE A 16 3.76 -10.31 -1.29
CA ILE A 16 4.93 -9.99 -0.45
C ILE A 16 6.20 -10.58 -1.07
N CYS A 17 6.16 -11.85 -1.50
CA CYS A 17 7.29 -12.51 -2.15
C CYS A 17 7.70 -11.80 -3.45
N HIS A 18 6.73 -11.46 -4.30
CA HIS A 18 6.97 -10.76 -5.56
C HIS A 18 7.66 -9.41 -5.33
N ASP A 19 7.16 -8.61 -4.38
CA ASP A 19 7.69 -7.27 -4.17
C ASP A 19 9.07 -7.27 -3.50
N LEU A 20 9.41 -8.32 -2.75
CA LEU A 20 10.71 -8.46 -2.09
C LEU A 20 11.77 -9.18 -2.94
N ILE A 21 11.39 -9.91 -3.98
CA ILE A 21 12.36 -10.70 -4.77
C ILE A 21 13.41 -9.82 -5.45
N SER A 22 13.00 -8.66 -5.97
CA SER A 22 13.89 -7.74 -6.69
C SER A 22 14.96 -7.12 -5.78
N PRO A 23 14.62 -6.47 -4.64
CA PRO A 23 15.64 -5.91 -3.76
C PRO A 23 16.52 -7.00 -3.14
N LEU A 24 15.98 -8.19 -2.82
CA LEU A 24 16.79 -9.29 -2.31
C LEU A 24 17.79 -9.83 -3.35
N GLY A 25 17.37 -9.96 -4.62
CA GLY A 25 18.25 -10.34 -5.72
C GLY A 25 19.36 -9.31 -5.96
N ALA A 26 19.05 -8.01 -5.89
CA ALA A 26 20.05 -6.95 -6.04
C ALA A 26 21.11 -6.96 -4.94
N ILE A 27 20.74 -7.30 -3.69
CA ILE A 27 21.70 -7.53 -2.60
C ILE A 27 22.65 -8.68 -2.94
N GLY A 28 22.13 -9.82 -3.40
CA GLY A 28 22.92 -10.98 -3.80
C GLY A 28 23.92 -10.63 -4.90
N ASN A 29 23.45 -9.99 -5.97
CA ASN A 29 24.29 -9.57 -7.09
C ASN A 29 25.40 -8.58 -6.64
N GLY A 30 25.08 -7.64 -5.75
CA GLY A 30 26.06 -6.71 -5.20
C GLY A 30 27.15 -7.41 -4.40
N LEU A 31 26.80 -8.42 -3.59
CA LEU A 31 27.76 -9.21 -2.82
C LEU A 31 28.67 -10.06 -3.73
N GLU A 32 28.11 -10.66 -4.77
CA GLU A 32 28.88 -11.42 -5.77
C GLU A 32 29.92 -10.50 -6.44
N LEU A 33 29.51 -9.32 -6.92
CA LEU A 33 30.42 -8.34 -7.53
C LEU A 33 31.51 -7.87 -6.56
N LEU A 34 31.16 -7.63 -5.30
CA LEU A 34 32.12 -7.25 -4.26
C LEU A 34 33.18 -8.34 -4.04
N SER A 35 32.77 -9.61 -4.04
CA SER A 35 33.67 -10.76 -3.89
C SER A 35 34.66 -10.92 -5.05
N MET A 36 34.27 -10.51 -6.26
CA MET A 36 35.10 -10.59 -7.46
C MET A 36 36.12 -9.44 -7.55
N THR A 37 35.74 -8.25 -7.09
CA THR A 37 36.51 -7.01 -7.30
C THR A 37 37.40 -6.65 -6.11
N GLY A 38 37.08 -7.09 -4.89
CA GLY A 38 37.92 -6.91 -3.69
C GLY A 38 37.99 -5.48 -3.13
N SER A 39 37.43 -4.49 -3.82
CA SER A 39 37.23 -3.12 -3.32
C SER A 39 35.92 -2.58 -3.89
N GLY A 40 34.96 -2.21 -3.05
CA GLY A 40 33.62 -1.84 -3.53
C GLY A 40 33.07 -0.57 -2.89
N GLY A 41 33.00 0.50 -3.67
CA GLY A 41 32.22 1.68 -3.35
C GLY A 41 30.82 1.61 -3.96
N ALA A 42 30.75 1.33 -5.26
CA ALA A 42 29.49 1.27 -6.01
C ALA A 42 28.66 0.04 -5.63
N GLU A 43 29.29 -1.11 -5.44
CA GLU A 43 28.66 -2.36 -5.02
C GLU A 43 28.08 -2.22 -3.61
N MET A 44 28.84 -1.60 -2.69
CA MET A 44 28.36 -1.32 -1.34
C MET A 44 27.20 -0.32 -1.33
N ALA A 45 27.20 0.68 -2.21
CA ALA A 45 26.08 1.60 -2.37
C ALA A 45 24.82 0.87 -2.89
N LEU A 46 24.97 0.00 -3.90
CA LEU A 46 23.89 -0.82 -4.44
C LEU A 46 23.29 -1.75 -3.38
N ILE A 47 24.13 -2.41 -2.59
CA ILE A 47 23.70 -3.25 -1.47
C ILE A 47 22.93 -2.43 -0.45
N ALA A 48 23.47 -1.28 -0.03
CA ALA A 48 22.84 -0.41 0.96
C ALA A 48 21.47 0.10 0.49
N GLU A 49 21.36 0.53 -0.77
CA GLU A 49 20.10 0.96 -1.38
C GLU A 49 19.08 -0.17 -1.42
N SER A 50 19.51 -1.38 -1.81
CA SER A 50 18.64 -2.56 -1.90
C SER A 50 18.14 -3.03 -0.53
N VAL A 51 19.00 -2.99 0.50
CA VAL A 51 18.63 -3.23 1.90
C VAL A 51 17.62 -2.19 2.39
N ALA A 52 17.84 -0.91 2.09
CA ALA A 52 16.91 0.15 2.43
C ALA A 52 15.54 -0.07 1.76
N ASN A 53 15.51 -0.44 0.47
CA ASN A 53 14.27 -0.74 -0.26
C ASN A 53 13.51 -1.94 0.36
N ALA A 54 14.21 -3.04 0.64
CA ALA A 54 13.61 -4.21 1.28
C ALA A 54 13.02 -3.87 2.66
N ASN A 55 13.76 -3.14 3.50
CA ASN A 55 13.30 -2.71 4.81
C ASN A 55 12.10 -1.77 4.73
N ALA A 56 12.09 -0.83 3.79
CA ALA A 56 10.96 0.06 3.55
C ALA A 56 9.68 -0.71 3.23
N ARG A 57 9.77 -1.70 2.33
CA ARG A 57 8.65 -2.58 1.97
C ARG A 57 8.16 -3.40 3.15
N VAL A 58 9.06 -4.01 3.92
CA VAL A 58 8.70 -4.77 5.12
C VAL A 58 7.98 -3.89 6.15
N ARG A 59 8.48 -2.68 6.41
CA ARG A 59 7.82 -1.72 7.31
C ARG A 59 6.41 -1.36 6.81
N PHE A 60 6.26 -1.10 5.50
CA PHE A 60 4.96 -0.85 4.90
C PHE A 60 4.01 -2.04 5.05
N TYR A 61 4.43 -3.27 4.72
CA TYR A 61 3.58 -4.47 4.83
C TYR A 61 3.20 -4.80 6.26
N ARG A 62 4.10 -4.57 7.22
CA ARG A 62 3.78 -4.68 8.64
C ARG A 62 2.63 -3.76 9.02
N VAL A 63 2.52 -2.58 8.38
CA VAL A 63 1.41 -1.65 8.57
C VAL A 63 0.14 -2.11 7.82
N ALA A 64 0.24 -2.28 6.50
CA ALA A 64 -0.89 -2.54 5.61
C ALA A 64 -1.54 -3.91 5.81
N TYR A 65 -0.74 -4.95 6.05
CA TYR A 65 -1.19 -6.34 6.06
C TYR A 65 -1.12 -7.00 7.44
N GLY A 66 -0.26 -6.47 8.33
CA GLY A 66 -0.13 -6.97 9.69
C GLY A 66 -1.40 -6.84 10.54
N ALA A 67 -1.38 -7.54 11.68
CA ALA A 67 -2.42 -7.42 12.69
C ALA A 67 -2.48 -5.97 13.22
N ALA A 68 -3.70 -5.47 13.36
CA ALA A 68 -3.99 -4.18 13.97
C ALA A 68 -5.09 -4.43 15.01
N ALA A 69 -4.70 -4.84 16.20
CA ALA A 69 -5.60 -5.16 17.30
C ALA A 69 -5.34 -4.21 18.47
N GLY A 70 -6.42 -3.88 19.20
CA GLY A 70 -6.39 -2.98 20.35
C GLY A 70 -6.17 -1.51 19.99
N ASP A 71 -5.97 -0.69 21.03
CA ASP A 71 -5.91 0.77 20.93
C ASP A 71 -4.50 1.31 20.63
N HIS A 72 -3.67 0.51 19.96
CA HIS A 72 -2.33 0.94 19.58
C HIS A 72 -2.40 2.10 18.59
N SER A 73 -1.67 3.18 18.89
CA SER A 73 -1.63 4.40 18.08
C SER A 73 -0.25 4.56 17.44
N MET A 74 -0.23 5.08 16.22
CA MET A 74 1.00 5.41 15.50
C MET A 74 1.18 6.93 15.42
N GLY A 75 2.42 7.37 15.65
CA GLY A 75 2.77 8.79 15.57
C GLY A 75 2.91 9.26 14.12
N ARG A 76 2.62 10.55 13.88
CA ARG A 76 2.73 11.17 12.54
C ARG A 76 4.11 10.96 11.90
N SER A 77 5.19 11.17 12.66
CA SER A 77 6.56 11.04 12.16
C SER A 77 6.90 9.60 11.74
N GLU A 78 6.45 8.62 12.52
CA GLU A 78 6.60 7.20 12.18
C GLU A 78 5.90 6.89 10.86
N ILE A 79 4.63 7.27 10.73
CA ILE A 79 3.83 7.01 9.52
C ILE A 79 4.45 7.69 8.30
N ALA A 80 4.79 8.97 8.41
CA ALA A 80 5.41 9.74 7.33
C ALA A 80 6.74 9.11 6.91
N SER A 81 7.58 8.66 7.85
CA SER A 81 8.85 8.01 7.52
C SER A 81 8.66 6.71 6.74
N ILE A 82 7.64 5.90 7.07
CA ILE A 82 7.35 4.65 6.35
C ILE A 82 6.92 4.95 4.91
N LEU A 83 6.05 5.95 4.73
CA LEU A 83 5.56 6.36 3.41
C LEU A 83 6.67 6.99 2.55
N GLU A 84 7.54 7.80 3.15
CA GLU A 84 8.71 8.37 2.48
C GLU A 84 9.71 7.28 2.07
N ASP A 85 10.01 6.35 2.98
CA ASP A 85 10.93 5.25 2.70
C ASP A 85 10.45 4.36 1.55
N VAL A 86 9.16 3.99 1.52
CA VAL A 86 8.62 3.09 0.50
C VAL A 86 8.46 3.76 -0.87
N THR A 87 8.32 5.09 -0.89
CA THR A 87 8.18 5.86 -2.14
C THR A 87 9.48 6.52 -2.59
N ARG A 88 10.59 6.30 -1.88
CA ARG A 88 11.91 6.80 -2.27
C ARG A 88 12.28 6.30 -3.67
N GLY A 89 12.56 7.25 -4.57
CA GLY A 89 12.88 6.96 -5.97
C GLY A 89 11.67 6.58 -6.84
N SER A 90 10.46 6.58 -6.28
CA SER A 90 9.22 6.31 -7.03
C SER A 90 8.70 7.59 -7.72
N ARG A 91 7.84 7.40 -8.73
CA ARG A 91 7.11 8.49 -9.40
C ARG A 91 5.88 8.97 -8.63
N THR A 92 5.51 8.27 -7.57
CA THR A 92 4.41 8.62 -6.66
C THR A 92 4.97 9.30 -5.41
N ARG A 93 4.34 10.40 -5.00
CA ARG A 93 4.61 11.07 -3.72
C ARG A 93 3.41 10.92 -2.80
N ILE A 94 3.66 10.68 -1.51
CA ILE A 94 2.60 10.54 -0.52
C ILE A 94 2.81 11.56 0.59
N ALA A 95 1.82 12.41 0.82
CA ALA A 95 1.78 13.38 1.90
C ALA A 95 0.82 12.91 3.00
N TRP A 96 1.28 12.89 4.25
CA TRP A 96 0.48 12.53 5.42
C TRP A 96 0.18 13.73 6.31
N ASN A 97 -1.07 14.19 6.26
CA ASN A 97 -1.58 15.39 6.91
C ASN A 97 -2.64 15.01 7.97
N SER A 98 -2.21 14.26 9.00
CA SER A 98 -2.96 14.10 10.25
C SER A 98 -2.18 14.78 11.38
N PRO A 99 -2.76 15.77 12.10
CA PRO A 99 -2.07 16.44 13.19
C PRO A 99 -1.89 15.53 14.41
N GLU A 100 -2.85 14.63 14.65
CA GLU A 100 -2.86 13.74 15.80
C GLU A 100 -2.35 12.33 15.45
N PRO A 101 -1.83 11.59 16.44
CA PRO A 101 -1.63 10.14 16.33
C PRO A 101 -2.92 9.45 15.87
N ALA A 102 -2.77 8.42 15.05
CA ALA A 102 -3.89 7.68 14.48
C ALA A 102 -3.90 6.24 14.99
N LEU A 103 -5.10 5.67 15.15
CA LEU A 103 -5.20 4.27 15.54
C LEU A 103 -4.57 3.39 14.46
N ARG A 104 -3.87 2.35 14.89
CA ARG A 104 -3.15 1.44 14.00
C ARG A 104 -4.06 0.82 12.93
N ALA A 105 -5.32 0.56 13.28
CA ALA A 105 -6.33 0.06 12.35
C ALA A 105 -6.75 1.10 11.30
N GLU A 106 -6.86 2.38 11.66
CA GLU A 106 -7.13 3.47 10.70
C GLU A 106 -5.95 3.67 9.75
N VAL A 107 -4.72 3.63 10.26
CA VAL A 107 -3.50 3.73 9.44
C VAL A 107 -3.39 2.52 8.50
N LYS A 108 -3.74 1.32 8.97
CA LYS A 108 -3.83 0.11 8.11
C LYS A 108 -4.76 0.34 6.94
N LEU A 109 -5.97 0.84 7.20
CA LEU A 109 -6.93 1.13 6.14
C LEU A 109 -6.38 2.18 5.16
N ALA A 110 -5.79 3.27 5.66
CA ALA A 110 -5.19 4.29 4.81
C ALA A 110 -4.09 3.73 3.90
N PHE A 111 -3.24 2.84 4.41
CA PHE A 111 -2.18 2.20 3.62
C PHE A 111 -2.73 1.28 2.52
N LEU A 112 -3.81 0.54 2.82
CA LEU A 112 -4.49 -0.27 1.81
C LEU A 112 -5.11 0.60 0.70
N LEU A 113 -5.74 1.72 1.09
CA LEU A 113 -6.34 2.66 0.14
C LEU A 113 -5.29 3.42 -0.69
N ILE A 114 -4.12 3.73 -0.12
CA ILE A 114 -2.97 4.22 -0.87
C ILE A 114 -2.59 3.24 -1.99
N GLN A 115 -2.47 1.94 -1.70
CA GLN A 115 -2.16 0.94 -2.73
C GLN A 115 -3.27 0.80 -3.78
N CYS A 116 -4.53 0.99 -3.40
CA CYS A 116 -5.64 1.06 -4.37
C CYS A 116 -5.43 2.22 -5.35
N LEU A 117 -5.06 3.40 -4.84
CA LEU A 117 -4.75 4.58 -5.67
C LEU A 117 -3.54 4.33 -6.57
N GLU A 118 -2.45 3.76 -6.05
CA GLU A 118 -1.25 3.42 -6.85
C GLU A 118 -1.58 2.51 -8.04
N THR A 119 -2.53 1.58 -7.86
CA THR A 119 -3.00 0.71 -8.95
C THR A 119 -3.63 1.50 -10.10
N ALA A 120 -4.29 2.62 -9.79
CA ALA A 120 -4.87 3.53 -10.78
C ALA A 120 -3.88 4.56 -11.33
N MET A 121 -2.67 4.69 -10.74
CA MET A 121 -1.67 5.71 -11.10
C MET A 121 -0.35 5.06 -11.55
N PRO A 122 -0.35 4.21 -12.61
CA PRO A 122 0.85 3.49 -13.03
C PRO A 122 1.99 4.39 -13.52
N TYR A 123 1.69 5.65 -13.84
CA TYR A 123 2.67 6.63 -14.31
C TYR A 123 3.18 7.56 -13.19
N GLY A 124 2.74 7.36 -11.94
CA GLY A 124 3.03 8.24 -10.82
C GLY A 124 1.93 9.27 -10.57
N GLY A 125 2.16 10.12 -9.57
CA GLY A 125 1.18 11.10 -9.10
C GLY A 125 1.45 11.55 -7.67
N GLU A 126 0.46 12.22 -7.10
CA GLU A 126 0.46 12.69 -5.71
C GLU A 126 -0.71 12.05 -4.96
N ILE A 127 -0.43 11.50 -3.77
CA ILE A 127 -1.46 11.05 -2.83
C ILE A 127 -1.37 11.93 -1.59
N VAL A 128 -2.48 12.53 -1.19
CA VAL A 128 -2.59 13.30 0.05
C VAL A 128 -3.59 12.62 0.97
N VAL A 129 -3.11 12.19 2.14
CA VAL A 129 -3.95 11.69 3.24
C VAL A 129 -4.19 12.82 4.22
N THR A 130 -5.45 13.14 4.49
CA THR A 130 -5.86 14.16 5.44
C THR A 130 -6.82 13.57 6.46
N ARG A 131 -6.70 14.03 7.71
CA ARG A 131 -7.65 13.71 8.78
C ARG A 131 -8.18 15.00 9.39
N ASP A 132 -9.51 15.12 9.41
CA ASP A 132 -10.22 16.21 10.10
C ASP A 132 -11.15 15.60 11.16
N GLY A 133 -10.74 15.66 12.42
CA GLY A 133 -11.38 14.95 13.51
C GLY A 133 -11.51 13.43 13.24
N PRO A 134 -12.73 12.87 13.21
CA PRO A 134 -12.94 11.45 12.92
C PRO A 134 -12.98 11.12 11.42
N ALA A 135 -12.99 12.13 10.53
CA ALA A 135 -13.15 11.94 9.10
C ALA A 135 -11.79 11.84 8.40
N TRP A 136 -11.65 10.81 7.57
CA TRP A 136 -10.46 10.62 6.74
C TRP A 136 -10.77 10.98 5.29
N SER A 137 -9.76 11.53 4.61
CA SER A 137 -9.77 11.76 3.17
C SER A 137 -8.44 11.35 2.57
N ILE A 138 -8.47 10.61 1.47
CA ILE A 138 -7.30 10.18 0.70
C ILE A 138 -7.54 10.57 -0.74
N HIS A 139 -6.73 11.49 -1.24
CA HIS A 139 -6.86 12.09 -2.55
C HIS A 139 -5.66 11.70 -3.40
N GLY A 140 -5.88 10.91 -4.45
CA GLY A 140 -4.87 10.62 -5.47
C GLY A 140 -5.08 11.49 -6.70
N ARG A 141 -4.02 12.14 -7.19
CA ARG A 141 -4.00 12.95 -8.42
C ARG A 141 -2.90 12.48 -9.34
N ALA A 142 -3.22 12.29 -10.61
CA ALA A 142 -2.24 11.95 -11.65
C ALA A 142 -2.61 12.60 -12.99
N GLU A 143 -1.63 12.80 -13.87
CA GLU A 143 -1.86 13.27 -15.24
C GLU A 143 -2.76 12.31 -16.03
N LYS A 144 -2.66 11.01 -15.75
CA LYS A 144 -3.46 9.98 -16.39
C LYS A 144 -3.78 8.85 -15.41
N LEU A 145 -5.07 8.56 -15.26
CA LEU A 145 -5.57 7.44 -14.47
C LEU A 145 -5.82 6.20 -15.33
N LYS A 146 -5.56 5.02 -14.75
CA LYS A 146 -5.95 3.71 -15.30
C LYS A 146 -7.00 3.09 -14.37
N ILE A 147 -8.26 3.43 -14.59
CA ILE A 147 -9.37 2.92 -13.77
C ILE A 147 -9.81 1.54 -14.29
N LEU A 148 -9.90 0.58 -13.37
CA LEU A 148 -10.54 -0.72 -13.61
C LEU A 148 -11.85 -0.75 -12.80
N PRO A 149 -13.00 -0.37 -13.37
CA PRO A 149 -14.22 -0.07 -12.61
C PRO A 149 -14.62 -1.14 -11.61
N GLN A 150 -14.54 -2.41 -12.01
CA GLN A 150 -14.86 -3.55 -11.16
C GLN A 150 -14.06 -3.65 -9.85
N LEU A 151 -12.81 -3.17 -9.80
CA LEU A 151 -12.03 -3.13 -8.55
C LEU A 151 -12.58 -2.07 -7.58
N TRP A 152 -13.01 -0.93 -8.13
CA TRP A 152 -13.47 0.22 -7.35
C TRP A 152 -14.92 0.07 -6.89
N GLN A 153 -15.75 -0.66 -7.64
CA GLN A 153 -17.11 -1.03 -7.21
C GLN A 153 -17.08 -1.88 -5.93
N GLY A 154 -16.16 -2.84 -5.84
CA GLY A 154 -15.98 -3.66 -4.63
C GLY A 154 -15.54 -2.89 -3.38
N LEU A 155 -15.03 -1.66 -3.54
CA LEU A 155 -14.77 -0.76 -2.41
C LEU A 155 -16.04 -0.07 -1.90
N GLN A 156 -17.01 0.23 -2.77
CA GLN A 156 -18.26 0.91 -2.38
C GLN A 156 -19.34 -0.06 -1.90
N GLU A 157 -19.44 -1.24 -2.51
CA GLU A 157 -20.45 -2.22 -2.18
C GLU A 157 -20.10 -2.97 -0.89
N GLU A 158 -21.11 -3.36 -0.11
CA GLU A 158 -20.98 -4.44 0.86
C GLU A 158 -20.69 -5.73 0.09
N ALA A 159 -19.43 -5.90 -0.32
CA ALA A 159 -18.92 -6.92 -1.23
C ALA A 159 -18.92 -8.34 -0.61
N ALA A 160 -19.98 -8.69 0.11
CA ALA A 160 -20.25 -10.03 0.58
C ALA A 160 -21.09 -10.85 -0.43
N ALA A 161 -21.71 -10.25 -1.45
CA ALA A 161 -22.64 -11.00 -2.30
C ALA A 161 -22.91 -10.47 -3.72
N ALA A 162 -22.14 -9.51 -4.26
CA ALA A 162 -22.35 -9.07 -5.65
C ALA A 162 -21.87 -10.16 -6.65
N PRO A 163 -22.76 -10.74 -7.47
CA PRO A 163 -22.34 -11.68 -8.50
C PRO A 163 -21.55 -10.95 -9.59
N GLY A 164 -20.34 -11.42 -9.90
CA GLY A 164 -19.50 -10.86 -10.97
C GLY A 164 -18.30 -10.02 -10.53
N LEU A 165 -17.92 -10.03 -9.24
CA LEU A 165 -16.65 -9.44 -8.81
C LEU A 165 -15.47 -10.14 -9.53
N PRO A 166 -14.50 -9.38 -10.04
CA PRO A 166 -13.36 -9.95 -10.77
C PRO A 166 -12.50 -10.78 -9.83
N GLU A 167 -11.87 -11.81 -10.37
CA GLU A 167 -10.84 -12.57 -9.65
C GLU A 167 -9.70 -11.62 -9.26
N ILE A 168 -9.45 -11.52 -7.95
CA ILE A 168 -8.42 -10.62 -7.40
C ILE A 168 -7.06 -11.28 -7.54
N THR A 169 -6.14 -10.62 -8.23
CA THR A 169 -4.75 -11.06 -8.33
C THR A 169 -3.94 -10.64 -7.10
N PRO A 170 -2.72 -11.20 -6.86
CA PRO A 170 -1.83 -10.73 -5.79
C PRO A 170 -1.53 -9.22 -5.86
N ALA A 171 -1.43 -8.66 -7.06
CA ALA A 171 -1.20 -7.23 -7.27
C ALA A 171 -2.42 -6.35 -6.87
N GLN A 172 -3.59 -6.96 -6.70
CA GLN A 172 -4.87 -6.31 -6.40
C GLN A 172 -5.42 -6.71 -5.02
N VAL A 173 -4.67 -7.47 -4.22
CA VAL A 173 -5.10 -8.03 -2.92
C VAL A 173 -5.64 -6.95 -1.95
N GLN A 174 -5.12 -5.72 -2.04
CA GLN A 174 -5.58 -4.56 -1.29
C GLN A 174 -7.06 -4.22 -1.52
N PHE A 175 -7.59 -4.48 -2.72
CA PHE A 175 -9.01 -4.27 -3.04
C PHE A 175 -9.93 -5.27 -2.33
N ALA A 176 -9.41 -6.43 -1.91
CA ALA A 176 -10.13 -7.37 -1.06
C ALA A 176 -9.99 -7.04 0.44
N LEU A 177 -8.82 -6.54 0.86
CA LEU A 177 -8.51 -6.24 2.27
C LEU A 177 -9.09 -4.90 2.76
N ALA A 178 -9.14 -3.88 1.91
CA ALA A 178 -9.63 -2.56 2.28
C ALA A 178 -11.11 -2.58 2.71
N PRO A 179 -12.06 -3.22 1.98
CA PRO A 179 -13.45 -3.33 2.42
C PRO A 179 -13.61 -4.10 3.74
N GLN A 180 -12.80 -5.15 3.96
CA GLN A 180 -12.82 -5.90 5.22
C GLN A 180 -12.37 -5.04 6.40
N THR A 181 -11.30 -4.27 6.21
CA THR A 181 -10.77 -3.36 7.24
C THR A 181 -11.74 -2.21 7.51
N MET A 182 -12.36 -1.67 6.46
CA MET A 182 -13.39 -0.64 6.55
C MET A 182 -14.60 -1.11 7.40
N ARG A 183 -15.09 -2.34 7.14
CA ARG A 183 -16.17 -2.95 7.93
C ARG A 183 -15.78 -3.18 9.39
N ALA A 184 -14.57 -3.68 9.64
CA ALA A 184 -14.07 -3.89 11.00
C ALA A 184 -13.98 -2.57 11.80
N LEU A 185 -13.76 -1.44 11.12
CA LEU A 185 -13.77 -0.10 11.70
C LEU A 185 -15.17 0.54 11.78
N GLY A 186 -16.21 -0.12 11.26
CA GLY A 186 -17.57 0.43 11.21
C GLY A 186 -17.69 1.69 10.34
N ARG A 187 -16.88 1.80 9.28
CA ARG A 187 -16.84 2.97 8.39
C ARG A 187 -17.51 2.68 7.06
N THR A 188 -17.97 3.74 6.38
CA THR A 188 -18.57 3.64 5.05
C THR A 188 -17.75 4.46 4.07
N PRO A 189 -17.28 3.88 2.95
CA PRO A 189 -16.51 4.61 1.96
C PRO A 189 -17.38 5.57 1.17
N ARG A 190 -16.85 6.77 0.94
CA ARG A 190 -17.27 7.70 -0.10
C ARG A 190 -16.17 7.72 -1.15
N LEU A 191 -16.54 7.46 -2.39
CA LEU A 191 -15.60 7.44 -3.51
C LEU A 191 -16.11 8.36 -4.61
N GLN A 192 -15.24 9.26 -5.06
CA GLN A 192 -15.44 10.09 -6.24
C GLN A 192 -14.26 9.87 -7.18
N ILE A 193 -14.54 9.50 -8.43
CA ILE A 193 -13.54 9.36 -9.48
C ILE A 193 -13.83 10.44 -10.53
N ARG A 194 -12.79 11.19 -10.90
CA ARG A 194 -12.81 12.18 -11.98
C ARG A 194 -11.72 11.81 -13.00
N GLU A 195 -11.53 12.66 -13.99
CA GLU A 195 -10.58 12.40 -15.09
C GLU A 195 -9.12 12.26 -14.58
N THR A 196 -8.72 13.10 -13.63
CA THR A 196 -7.34 13.19 -13.13
C THR A 196 -7.21 12.98 -11.62
N ASP A 197 -8.32 12.77 -10.92
CA ASP A 197 -8.33 12.59 -9.47
C ASP A 197 -9.28 11.50 -8.97
N ILE A 198 -8.89 10.88 -7.86
CA ILE A 198 -9.69 9.93 -7.09
C ILE A 198 -9.70 10.42 -5.65
N LEU A 199 -10.90 10.65 -5.12
CA LEU A 199 -11.13 11.04 -3.73
C LEU A 199 -11.83 9.91 -3.00
N LEU A 200 -11.18 9.39 -1.97
CA LEU A 200 -11.71 8.43 -1.00
C LEU A 200 -11.93 9.14 0.34
N GLY A 201 -13.04 8.88 1.00
CA GLY A 201 -13.25 9.35 2.38
C GLY A 201 -14.07 8.36 3.20
N TYR A 202 -13.88 8.36 4.53
CA TYR A 202 -14.54 7.44 5.46
C TYR A 202 -14.53 7.98 6.90
#